data_AF-A0A9D8W0K0-F1
#
_entry.id   AF-A0A9D8W0K0-F1
#
_cell.length_a   1.000
_cell.length_b   1.000
_cell.length_c   1.000
_cell.angle_alpha   90.00
_cell.angle_beta   90.00
_cell.angle_gamma   90.00
#
_symmetry.space_group_name_H-M   'P 1'
#
loop_
_entity.id
_entity.type
_entity.pdbx_description
1 polymer ?
#
loop_
_entity_poly.entity_id
_entity_poly.type
_entity_poly.pdbx_seq_one_letter_code
_entity_poly.pdbx_strand_id
1 'polypeptide(L)'
;MNYIHNHDDYATEPVRGLPATLPRGEFVLWQGTPSWRAFARQVFRTRAIAILVTLAALARVAFSVSGGASLSTAIGEASVIVAFGFAGIAILMLLAWFVEKTTVYTITNKRLVMRVGVAIQKTFNIPFAVVDGAALRANTNDVGSLSLQLKPDVSLAYLILWPHVRPWRMRQTEPTLRAIPQASSVAKLLTDTYTSHVQATEALERSGANMASLNADAAPKVEAEPDRKEAKAHDPHHIPRPLVMMAAGAALLTVLVVAFAQWTGTGDLRANAGLPEFSQEIQFLPLEGDRIAVQNVADGSLITTVEAGTDGLLRGALRGLGMSRDHSDFDLAAPYQLQRFADDGVYLSDALTGRSIRLDSFGPLETGATADLLRYGHAGGT
;
A
#
# COMPACT_ATOMS: atom_id res chain seq x y z
N MET A 1 2.10 -6.28 54.78
CA MET A 1 2.35 -6.77 53.41
C MET A 1 1.01 -7.03 52.75
N ASN A 2 0.51 -6.09 51.94
CA ASN A 2 -0.44 -6.30 50.85
C ASN A 2 -0.73 -4.93 50.21
N TYR A 3 0.14 -4.54 49.28
CA TYR A 3 -0.17 -3.49 48.31
C TYR A 3 -0.97 -4.13 47.19
N ILE A 4 -2.29 -3.94 47.18
CA ILE A 4 -3.09 -4.21 45.99
C ILE A 4 -2.88 -3.02 45.05
N HIS A 5 -2.08 -3.23 44.02
CA HIS A 5 -1.87 -2.32 42.91
C HIS A 5 -3.14 -2.40 42.03
N ASN A 6 -4.13 -1.54 42.30
CA ASN A 6 -5.29 -1.39 41.43
C ASN A 6 -4.91 -0.45 40.29
N HIS A 7 -4.45 -1.01 39.18
CA HIS A 7 -4.34 -0.31 37.91
C HIS A 7 -5.75 -0.13 37.34
N ASP A 8 -6.37 1.01 37.63
CA ASP A 8 -7.59 1.44 36.93
C ASP A 8 -7.23 1.94 35.52
N ASP A 9 -6.73 1.03 34.67
CA ASP A 9 -6.41 1.27 33.25
C ASP A 9 -7.68 1.32 32.36
N TYR A 10 -8.85 1.50 32.99
CA TYR A 10 -10.17 1.58 32.36
C TYR A 10 -10.82 2.96 32.52
N ALA A 11 -10.01 4.03 32.56
CA ALA A 11 -10.51 5.40 32.53
C ALA A 11 -11.31 5.62 31.24
N THR A 12 -12.63 5.49 31.36
CA THR A 12 -13.59 5.82 30.31
C THR A 12 -13.34 7.28 29.92
N GLU A 13 -13.10 7.57 28.64
CA GLU A 13 -12.84 8.93 28.18
C GLU A 13 -13.93 9.88 28.73
N PRO A 14 -13.59 10.84 29.62
CA PRO A 14 -14.61 11.70 30.22
C PRO A 14 -15.26 12.62 29.18
N VAL A 15 -14.52 12.94 28.11
CA VAL A 15 -15.01 13.65 26.91
C VAL A 15 -14.36 13.00 25.69
N ARG A 16 -15.17 12.55 24.73
CA ARG A 16 -14.72 11.88 23.50
C ARG A 16 -13.56 12.66 22.87
N GLY A 17 -12.40 12.04 22.67
CA GLY A 17 -11.27 12.67 21.96
C GLY A 17 -10.40 13.65 22.75
N LEU A 18 -10.63 13.86 24.05
CA LEU A 18 -9.72 14.57 24.95
C LEU A 18 -9.09 13.59 25.96
N PRO A 19 -7.77 13.66 26.23
CA PRO A 19 -7.10 12.75 27.15
C PRO A 19 -7.39 13.01 28.64
N ALA A 20 -7.85 14.22 28.99
CA ALA A 20 -8.16 14.61 30.37
C ALA A 20 -9.34 15.60 30.40
N THR A 21 -9.97 15.75 31.57
CA THR A 21 -10.98 16.79 31.81
C THR A 21 -10.37 18.18 31.59
N LEU A 22 -11.16 19.08 30.99
CA LEU A 22 -10.72 20.44 30.71
C LEU A 22 -10.35 21.18 32.02
N PRO A 23 -9.21 21.89 32.06
CA PRO A 23 -8.88 22.79 33.17
C PRO A 23 -10.01 23.81 33.43
N ARG A 24 -10.15 24.26 34.67
CA ARG A 24 -11.18 25.25 35.04
C ARG A 24 -11.07 26.51 34.16
N GLY A 25 -12.16 26.89 33.50
CA GLY A 25 -12.24 28.04 32.58
C GLY A 25 -11.89 27.74 31.11
N GLU A 26 -11.63 26.48 30.74
CA GLU A 26 -11.54 26.02 29.35
C GLU A 26 -12.82 25.29 28.95
N PHE A 27 -13.40 25.65 27.80
CA PHE A 27 -14.64 25.03 27.30
C PHE A 27 -14.53 24.69 25.81
N VAL A 28 -15.22 23.62 25.40
CA VAL A 28 -15.27 23.17 24.01
C VAL A 28 -16.26 24.02 23.25
N LEU A 29 -15.79 24.63 22.16
CA LEU A 29 -16.60 25.43 21.25
C LEU A 29 -17.12 24.59 20.08
N TRP A 30 -16.30 23.66 19.60
CA TRP A 30 -16.68 22.75 18.54
C TRP A 30 -15.90 21.44 18.63
N GLN A 31 -16.58 20.36 18.27
CA GLN A 31 -15.97 19.05 18.14
C GLN A 31 -16.51 18.34 16.90
N GLY A 32 -15.63 17.74 16.12
CA GLY A 32 -16.03 17.04 14.91
C GLY A 32 -15.01 16.02 14.42
N THR A 33 -15.47 15.20 13.48
CA THR A 33 -14.67 14.16 12.83
C THR A 33 -14.57 14.44 11.33
N PRO A 34 -13.53 13.95 10.64
CA PRO A 34 -13.44 14.10 9.19
C PRO A 34 -14.54 13.28 8.51
N SER A 35 -15.16 13.84 7.46
CA SER A 35 -16.12 13.08 6.65
C SER A 35 -15.40 12.09 5.74
N TRP A 36 -15.58 10.79 5.98
CA TRP A 36 -14.81 9.74 5.32
C TRP A 36 -14.89 9.79 3.78
N ARG A 37 -16.07 10.06 3.22
CA ARG A 37 -16.26 10.16 1.75
C ARG A 37 -15.51 11.31 1.12
N ALA A 38 -15.43 12.46 1.81
CA ALA A 38 -14.67 13.58 1.29
C ALA A 38 -13.18 13.37 1.54
N PHE A 39 -12.82 12.76 2.67
CA PHE A 39 -11.44 12.37 2.97
C PHE A 39 -10.87 11.44 1.89
N ALA A 40 -11.57 10.36 1.53
CA ALA A 40 -11.15 9.45 0.47
C ALA A 40 -10.96 10.17 -0.87
N ARG A 41 -11.90 11.04 -1.25
CA ARG A 41 -11.83 11.77 -2.52
C ARG A 41 -10.73 12.83 -2.57
N GLN A 42 -10.51 13.55 -1.47
CA GLN A 42 -9.64 14.73 -1.46
C GLN A 42 -8.21 14.40 -1.02
N VAL A 43 -8.06 13.49 -0.05
CA VAL A 43 -6.76 13.11 0.52
C VAL A 43 -6.17 11.94 -0.25
N PHE A 44 -6.93 10.85 -0.41
CA PHE A 44 -6.47 9.65 -1.15
C PHE A 44 -6.68 9.74 -2.67
N ARG A 45 -7.31 10.82 -3.15
CA ARG A 45 -7.56 11.07 -4.57
C ARG A 45 -8.22 9.89 -5.29
N THR A 46 -9.16 9.20 -4.63
CA THR A 46 -9.82 8.00 -5.18
C THR A 46 -10.47 8.24 -6.55
N ARG A 47 -10.95 9.46 -6.84
CA ARG A 47 -11.46 9.83 -8.17
C ARG A 47 -10.40 9.82 -9.27
N ALA A 48 -9.20 10.33 -8.98
CA ALA A 48 -8.11 10.33 -9.95
C ALA A 48 -7.64 8.89 -10.22
N ILE A 49 -7.60 8.06 -9.18
CA ILE A 49 -7.30 6.63 -9.30
C ILE A 49 -8.38 5.92 -10.14
N ALA A 50 -9.66 6.19 -9.89
CA ALA A 50 -10.76 5.62 -10.68
C ALA A 50 -10.67 6.01 -12.17
N ILE A 51 -10.34 7.28 -12.47
CA ILE A 51 -10.11 7.75 -13.84
C ILE A 51 -8.92 7.01 -14.45
N LEU A 52 -7.80 6.90 -13.74
CA LEU A 52 -6.61 6.21 -14.22
C LEU A 52 -6.90 4.74 -14.55
N VAL A 53 -7.57 4.03 -13.64
CA VAL A 53 -7.98 2.62 -13.83
C VAL A 53 -8.90 2.49 -15.03
N THR A 54 -9.87 3.40 -15.19
CA THR A 54 -10.80 3.39 -16.32
C THR A 54 -10.06 3.60 -17.65
N LEU A 55 -9.15 4.58 -17.70
CA LEU A 55 -8.34 4.85 -18.89
C LEU A 55 -7.41 3.67 -19.21
N ALA A 56 -6.79 3.06 -18.20
CA ALA A 56 -5.94 1.89 -18.39
C ALA A 56 -6.74 0.67 -18.91
N ALA A 57 -7.96 0.46 -18.39
CA ALA A 57 -8.85 -0.60 -18.87
C ALA A 57 -9.27 -0.36 -20.33
N LEU A 58 -9.67 0.88 -20.67
CA LEU A 58 -10.03 1.25 -22.05
C LEU A 58 -8.84 1.10 -23.02
N ALA A 59 -7.66 1.55 -22.61
CA ALA A 59 -6.44 1.36 -23.40
C ALA A 59 -6.14 -0.12 -23.61
N ARG A 60 -6.28 -0.96 -22.58
CA ARG A 60 -6.06 -2.41 -22.68
C ARG A 60 -7.02 -3.05 -23.68
N VAL A 61 -8.30 -2.69 -23.67
CA VAL A 61 -9.29 -3.16 -24.64
C VAL A 61 -8.90 -2.72 -26.06
N ALA A 62 -8.56 -1.44 -26.25
CA ALA A 62 -8.20 -0.91 -27.56
C ALA A 62 -6.97 -1.60 -28.16
N PHE A 63 -5.91 -1.79 -27.37
CA PHE A 63 -4.71 -2.50 -27.81
C PHE A 63 -5.00 -3.96 -28.19
N SER A 64 -5.78 -4.67 -27.36
CA SER A 64 -6.15 -6.06 -27.60
C SER A 64 -6.92 -6.23 -28.92
N VAL A 65 -7.94 -5.39 -29.14
CA VAL A 65 -8.72 -5.40 -30.39
C VAL A 65 -7.86 -5.01 -31.60
N SER A 66 -6.95 -4.04 -31.46
CA SER A 66 -6.03 -3.66 -32.55
C SER A 66 -5.04 -4.76 -32.93
N GLY A 67 -4.74 -5.67 -32.00
CA GLY A 67 -3.93 -6.87 -32.22
C GLY A 67 -4.70 -8.05 -32.82
N GLY A 68 -5.98 -7.86 -33.18
CA GLY A 68 -6.82 -8.90 -33.78
C GLY A 68 -7.58 -9.77 -32.77
N ALA A 69 -7.52 -9.45 -31.47
CA ALA A 69 -8.27 -10.19 -30.46
C ALA A 69 -9.77 -9.89 -30.54
N SER A 70 -10.59 -10.87 -30.15
CA SER A 70 -12.04 -10.68 -30.04
C SER A 70 -12.40 -9.68 -28.91
N LEU A 71 -13.59 -9.07 -29.01
CA LEU A 71 -14.04 -8.12 -27.97
C LEU A 71 -14.21 -8.80 -26.60
N SER A 72 -14.65 -10.06 -26.56
CA SER A 72 -14.81 -10.81 -25.31
C SER A 72 -13.46 -11.08 -24.63
N THR A 73 -12.43 -11.46 -25.39
CA THR A 73 -11.08 -11.65 -24.87
C THR A 73 -10.50 -10.32 -24.36
N ALA A 74 -10.69 -9.23 -25.10
CA ALA A 74 -10.21 -7.90 -24.70
C ALA A 74 -10.86 -7.39 -23.39
N ILE A 75 -12.17 -7.62 -23.23
CA ILE A 75 -12.89 -7.29 -21.98
C ILE A 75 -12.41 -8.17 -20.83
N GLY A 76 -12.19 -9.47 -21.06
CA GLY A 76 -11.63 -10.40 -20.08
C GLY A 76 -10.29 -9.91 -19.55
N GLU A 77 -9.38 -9.51 -20.43
CA GLU A 77 -8.07 -8.96 -20.06
C GLU A 77 -8.18 -7.66 -19.24
N ALA A 78 -9.08 -6.75 -19.63
CA ALA A 78 -9.28 -5.49 -18.92
C ALA A 78 -9.98 -5.66 -17.56
N SER A 79 -10.74 -6.74 -17.37
CA SER A 79 -11.47 -7.02 -16.12
C SER A 79 -10.53 -7.15 -14.92
N VAL A 80 -9.32 -7.66 -15.13
CA VAL A 80 -8.28 -7.78 -14.09
C VAL A 80 -7.87 -6.40 -13.59
N ILE A 81 -7.58 -5.47 -14.50
CA ILE A 81 -7.21 -4.09 -14.16
C ILE A 81 -8.34 -3.43 -13.36
N VAL A 82 -9.59 -3.62 -13.80
CA VAL A 82 -10.77 -3.07 -13.12
C VAL A 82 -10.94 -3.70 -11.73
N ALA A 83 -10.74 -5.02 -11.59
CA ALA A 83 -10.85 -5.71 -10.31
C ALA A 83 -9.79 -5.24 -9.31
N PHE A 84 -8.52 -5.15 -9.71
CA PHE A 84 -7.45 -4.61 -8.87
C PHE A 84 -7.66 -3.13 -8.54
N GLY A 85 -8.11 -2.34 -9.50
CA GLY A 85 -8.43 -0.93 -9.28
C GLY A 85 -9.58 -0.72 -8.31
N PHE A 86 -10.65 -1.51 -8.46
CA PHE A 86 -11.79 -1.53 -7.53
C PHE A 86 -11.33 -1.92 -6.12
N ALA A 87 -10.51 -2.97 -6.01
CA ALA A 87 -9.98 -3.41 -4.73
C ALA A 87 -9.11 -2.32 -4.06
N GLY A 88 -8.21 -1.69 -4.80
CA GLY A 88 -7.40 -0.57 -4.31
C GLY A 88 -8.28 0.58 -3.80
N ILE A 89 -9.31 0.96 -4.55
CA ILE A 89 -10.26 2.00 -4.13
C ILE A 89 -11.04 1.56 -2.88
N ALA A 90 -11.46 0.29 -2.80
CA ALA A 90 -12.16 -0.25 -1.63
C ALA A 90 -11.29 -0.18 -0.37
N ILE A 91 -10.00 -0.53 -0.45
CA ILE A 91 -9.05 -0.39 0.66
C ILE A 91 -8.92 1.07 1.08
N LEU A 92 -8.77 2.00 0.13
CA LEU A 92 -8.66 3.43 0.44
C LEU A 92 -9.95 4.00 1.07
N MET A 93 -11.11 3.52 0.62
CA MET A 93 -12.42 3.89 1.20
C MET A 93 -12.56 3.36 2.63
N LEU A 94 -12.14 2.12 2.85
CA LEU A 94 -12.10 1.52 4.18
C LEU A 94 -11.15 2.32 5.08
N LEU A 95 -9.92 2.59 4.64
CA LEU A 95 -8.96 3.42 5.38
C LEU A 95 -9.52 4.82 5.72
N ALA A 96 -10.27 5.44 4.81
CA ALA A 96 -10.89 6.74 5.07
C ALA A 96 -12.04 6.66 6.10
N TRP A 97 -12.82 5.58 6.08
CA TRP A 97 -13.83 5.29 7.10
C TRP A 97 -13.20 5.09 8.47
N PHE A 98 -12.04 4.44 8.53
CA PHE A 98 -11.24 4.32 9.74
C PHE A 98 -10.79 5.65 10.31
N VAL A 99 -10.22 6.51 9.46
CA VAL A 99 -9.78 7.84 9.85
C VAL A 99 -10.92 8.64 10.48
N GLU A 100 -12.15 8.54 9.97
CA GLU A 100 -13.33 9.15 10.60
C GLU A 100 -13.62 8.62 12.01
N LYS A 101 -13.42 7.31 12.23
CA LYS A 101 -13.69 6.68 13.54
C LYS A 101 -12.62 6.96 14.57
N THR A 102 -11.38 7.18 14.15
CA THR A 102 -10.24 7.31 15.06
C THR A 102 -9.72 8.74 15.19
N THR A 103 -10.14 9.67 14.33
CA THR A 103 -9.78 11.09 14.41
C THR A 103 -10.89 11.91 15.04
N VAL A 104 -10.54 12.72 16.03
CA VAL A 104 -11.41 13.75 16.60
C VAL A 104 -10.68 15.09 16.64
N TYR A 105 -11.32 16.13 16.15
CA TYR A 105 -10.87 17.51 16.24
C TYR A 105 -11.72 18.24 17.29
N THR A 106 -11.06 18.97 18.19
CA THR A 106 -11.72 19.73 19.25
C THR A 106 -11.15 21.14 19.26
N ILE A 107 -12.02 22.13 19.09
CA ILE A 107 -11.70 23.56 19.22
C ILE A 107 -12.20 24.02 20.58
N THR A 108 -11.30 24.60 21.36
CA THR A 108 -11.62 25.22 22.66
C THR A 108 -11.41 26.73 22.58
N ASN A 109 -11.71 27.44 23.67
CA ASN A 109 -11.44 28.88 23.79
C ASN A 109 -9.95 29.26 23.92
N LYS A 110 -9.03 28.29 24.08
CA LYS A 110 -7.58 28.57 24.27
C LYS A 110 -6.66 27.87 23.27
N ARG A 111 -7.09 26.73 22.74
CA ARG A 111 -6.25 25.86 21.90
C ARG A 111 -7.08 24.96 20.98
N LEU A 112 -6.42 24.49 19.93
CA LEU A 112 -6.93 23.43 19.06
C LEU A 112 -6.30 22.10 19.45
N VAL A 113 -7.13 21.12 19.77
CA VAL A 113 -6.70 19.76 20.08
C VAL A 113 -7.14 18.83 18.96
N MET A 114 -6.22 18.00 18.48
CA MET A 114 -6.53 16.96 17.51
C MET A 114 -5.98 15.63 18.00
N ARG A 115 -6.88 14.66 18.15
CA ARG A 115 -6.50 13.26 18.36
C ARG A 115 -6.53 12.58 17.01
N VAL A 116 -5.39 12.10 16.56
CA VAL A 116 -5.22 11.47 15.25
C VAL A 116 -4.44 10.18 15.41
N GLY A 117 -4.86 9.14 14.70
CA GLY A 117 -4.10 7.91 14.57
C GLY A 117 -4.97 6.70 14.31
N VAL A 118 -4.57 5.85 13.35
CA VAL A 118 -5.29 4.59 13.04
C VAL A 118 -4.79 3.46 13.93
N ALA A 119 -3.47 3.24 13.97
CA ALA A 119 -2.84 2.21 14.80
C ALA A 119 -2.46 2.74 16.19
N ILE A 120 -1.81 3.91 16.25
CA ILE A 120 -1.40 4.58 17.49
C ILE A 120 -2.09 5.93 17.54
N GLN A 121 -2.91 6.17 18.55
CA GLN A 121 -3.56 7.46 18.76
C GLN A 121 -2.56 8.45 19.38
N LYS A 122 -2.35 9.59 18.72
CA LYS A 122 -1.57 10.71 19.23
C LYS A 122 -2.47 11.93 19.38
N THR A 123 -2.35 12.60 20.52
CA THR A 123 -3.05 13.87 20.76
C THR A 123 -2.07 15.01 20.55
N PHE A 124 -2.39 15.92 19.65
CA PHE A 124 -1.64 17.15 19.42
C PHE A 124 -2.43 18.33 20.00
N ASN A 125 -1.74 19.14 20.79
CA ASN A 125 -2.29 20.36 21.36
C ASN A 125 -1.59 21.56 20.71
N ILE A 126 -2.36 22.45 20.09
CA ILE A 126 -1.88 23.66 19.41
C ILE A 126 -2.50 24.88 20.09
N PRO A 127 -1.78 25.58 20.98
CA PRO A 127 -2.24 26.83 21.59
C PRO A 127 -2.48 27.92 20.54
N PHE A 128 -3.45 28.81 20.75
CA PHE A 128 -3.67 29.93 19.83
C PHE A 128 -2.51 30.92 19.78
N ALA A 129 -1.71 31.03 20.85
CA ALA A 129 -0.53 31.90 20.90
C ALA A 129 0.56 31.55 19.86
N VAL A 130 0.60 30.30 19.36
CA VAL A 130 1.58 29.86 18.34
C VAL A 130 1.01 29.87 16.92
N VAL A 131 -0.28 30.20 16.76
CA VAL A 131 -0.94 30.28 15.46
C VAL A 131 -0.69 31.68 14.87
N ASP A 132 -0.15 31.72 13.66
CA ASP A 132 0.14 32.95 12.92
C ASP A 132 -0.97 33.28 11.91
N GLY A 133 -1.63 32.24 11.38
CA GLY A 133 -2.74 32.40 10.47
C GLY A 133 -3.51 31.10 10.25
N ALA A 134 -4.65 31.21 9.57
CA ALA A 134 -5.44 30.05 9.16
C ALA A 134 -5.91 30.21 7.71
N ALA A 135 -5.93 29.11 6.97
CA ALA A 135 -6.38 29.07 5.58
C ALA A 135 -7.46 28.00 5.40
N LEU A 136 -8.62 28.43 4.91
CA LEU A 136 -9.72 27.52 4.59
C LEU A 136 -9.68 27.14 3.10
N ARG A 137 -9.67 25.83 2.82
CA ARG A 137 -9.99 25.29 1.50
C ARG A 137 -11.39 24.70 1.52
N ALA A 138 -12.37 25.49 1.10
CA ALA A 138 -13.76 25.06 0.95
C ALA A 138 -13.96 24.27 -0.36
N ASN A 139 -14.94 23.36 -0.36
CA ASN A 139 -15.43 22.70 -1.57
C ASN A 139 -16.95 22.87 -1.69
N THR A 140 -17.51 22.49 -2.84
CA THR A 140 -18.91 22.71 -3.27
C THR A 140 -19.99 22.17 -2.32
N ASN A 141 -19.66 21.34 -1.32
CA ASN A 141 -20.62 20.72 -0.40
C ASN A 141 -20.43 21.18 1.06
N ASP A 142 -19.86 22.36 1.29
CA ASP A 142 -19.52 22.90 2.62
C ASP A 142 -18.63 21.97 3.47
N VAL A 143 -17.92 21.05 2.79
CA VAL A 143 -16.86 20.23 3.36
C VAL A 143 -15.53 20.81 2.93
N GLY A 144 -14.65 21.06 3.88
CA GLY A 144 -13.41 21.77 3.64
C GLY A 144 -12.24 21.21 4.43
N SER A 145 -11.06 21.75 4.14
CA SER A 145 -9.87 21.53 4.97
C SER A 145 -9.40 22.87 5.51
N LEU A 146 -9.20 22.96 6.84
CA LEU A 146 -8.75 24.16 7.52
C LEU A 146 -7.30 23.97 7.98
N SER A 147 -6.37 24.69 7.37
CA SER A 147 -4.94 24.65 7.69
C SER A 147 -4.57 25.76 8.66
N LEU A 148 -3.81 25.44 9.70
CA LEU A 148 -3.21 26.40 10.63
C LEU A 148 -1.76 26.65 10.24
N GLN A 149 -1.39 27.91 10.09
CA GLN A 149 -0.01 28.36 9.97
C GLN A 149 0.53 28.60 11.38
N LEU A 150 1.64 27.93 11.70
CA LEU A 150 2.34 28.07 12.97
C LEU A 150 3.47 29.09 12.83
N LYS A 151 3.82 29.75 13.95
CA LYS A 151 5.00 30.62 14.00
C LYS A 151 6.28 29.87 13.60
N PRO A 152 7.30 30.54 13.01
CA PRO A 152 8.47 29.86 12.44
C PRO A 152 9.28 28.99 13.40
N ASP A 153 9.22 29.28 14.70
CA ASP A 153 9.97 28.60 15.77
C ASP A 153 9.28 27.31 16.26
N VAL A 154 8.02 27.08 15.86
CA VAL A 154 7.23 25.92 16.30
C VAL A 154 6.81 25.09 15.09
N SER A 155 7.37 23.89 14.97
CA SER A 155 6.97 22.91 13.95
C SER A 155 6.63 21.56 14.58
N LEU A 156 5.73 20.83 13.94
CA LEU A 156 5.35 19.47 14.33
C LEU A 156 5.95 18.48 13.33
N ALA A 157 6.25 17.26 13.76
CA ALA A 157 6.81 16.26 12.85
C ALA A 157 5.81 15.89 11.74
N TYR A 158 6.15 16.21 10.48
CA TYR A 158 5.28 16.00 9.31
C TYR A 158 4.76 14.56 9.19
N LEU A 159 5.63 13.57 9.40
CA LEU A 159 5.29 12.14 9.28
C LEU A 159 4.29 11.68 10.34
N ILE A 160 4.39 12.19 11.57
CA ILE A 160 3.48 11.81 12.66
C ILE A 160 2.11 12.47 12.45
N LEU A 161 2.09 13.67 11.87
CA LEU A 161 0.87 14.42 11.62
C LEU A 161 0.17 14.00 10.31
N TRP A 162 0.85 13.31 9.41
CA TRP A 162 0.24 12.77 8.19
C TRP A 162 -0.88 11.79 8.56
N PRO A 163 -2.07 11.83 7.92
CA PRO A 163 -2.47 12.63 6.75
C PRO A 163 -3.09 14.01 7.05
N HIS A 164 -2.98 14.50 8.29
CA HIS A 164 -3.65 15.69 8.83
C HIS A 164 -2.73 16.93 8.80
N VAL A 165 -1.89 17.00 7.78
CA VAL A 165 -0.95 18.10 7.50
C VAL A 165 -1.12 18.56 6.07
N ARG A 166 -0.83 19.82 5.76
CA ARG A 166 -0.86 20.32 4.38
C ARG A 166 0.22 19.60 3.55
N PRO A 167 -0.10 19.05 2.37
CA PRO A 167 0.86 18.30 1.58
C PRO A 167 2.01 19.22 1.13
N TRP A 168 3.22 18.67 1.04
CA TRP A 168 4.41 19.32 0.48
C TRP A 168 4.97 20.51 1.28
N ARG A 169 4.46 20.78 2.48
CA ARG A 169 5.03 21.77 3.42
C ARG A 169 5.78 21.09 4.56
N MET A 170 6.97 20.56 4.25
CA MET A 170 7.77 19.80 5.21
C MET A 170 8.59 20.69 6.16
N ARG A 171 9.07 21.86 5.69
CA ARG A 171 9.90 22.78 6.49
C ARG A 171 9.11 23.59 7.51
N GLN A 172 7.88 23.97 7.16
CA GLN A 172 6.91 24.62 8.04
C GLN A 172 5.61 23.85 7.97
N THR A 173 5.44 22.91 8.89
CA THR A 173 4.27 22.04 8.91
C THR A 173 3.03 22.84 9.27
N GLU A 174 2.02 22.78 8.42
CA GLU A 174 0.72 23.40 8.67
C GLU A 174 -0.30 22.32 9.07
N PRO A 175 -0.63 22.16 10.37
CA PRO A 175 -1.65 21.22 10.83
C PRO A 175 -2.97 21.53 10.15
N THR A 176 -3.62 20.51 9.61
CA THR A 176 -4.81 20.69 8.79
C THR A 176 -5.93 19.81 9.29
N LEU A 177 -7.04 20.42 9.70
CA LEU A 177 -8.30 19.74 9.94
C LEU A 177 -8.85 19.32 8.57
N ARG A 178 -8.74 18.05 8.24
CA ARG A 178 -9.10 17.52 6.93
C ARG A 178 -10.59 17.18 6.84
N ALA A 179 -11.19 17.48 5.70
CA ALA A 179 -12.53 17.02 5.31
C ALA A 179 -13.61 17.28 6.38
N ILE A 180 -13.53 18.41 7.08
CA ILE A 180 -14.49 18.78 8.13
C ILE A 180 -15.83 19.19 7.49
N PRO A 181 -16.96 18.71 8.03
CA PRO A 181 -18.29 19.20 7.63
C PRO A 181 -18.49 20.63 8.14
N GLN A 182 -19.33 21.40 7.45
CA GLN A 182 -19.64 22.80 7.80
C GLN A 182 -18.40 23.68 7.93
N ALA A 183 -17.46 23.51 7.00
CA ALA A 183 -16.12 24.08 7.12
C ALA A 183 -16.12 25.61 7.17
N SER A 184 -17.09 26.25 6.50
CA SER A 184 -17.27 27.70 6.51
C SER A 184 -17.66 28.21 7.89
N SER A 185 -18.59 27.53 8.56
CA SER A 185 -19.04 27.86 9.93
C SER A 185 -17.94 27.61 10.95
N VAL A 186 -17.21 26.49 10.82
CA VAL A 186 -16.08 26.18 11.71
C VAL A 186 -14.95 27.19 11.55
N ALA A 187 -14.66 27.63 10.33
CA ALA A 187 -13.66 28.67 10.09
C ALA A 187 -14.06 30.02 10.71
N LYS A 188 -15.34 30.42 10.58
CA LYS A 188 -15.87 31.62 11.26
C LYS A 188 -15.73 31.51 12.77
N LEU A 189 -16.18 30.38 13.35
CA LEU A 189 -16.05 30.11 14.78
C LEU A 189 -14.60 30.21 15.26
N LEU A 190 -13.65 29.66 14.50
CA LEU A 190 -12.23 29.75 14.83
C LEU A 190 -11.74 31.20 14.82
N THR A 191 -12.11 31.98 13.81
CA THR A 191 -11.76 33.42 13.70
C THR A 191 -12.34 34.23 14.86
N ASP A 192 -13.62 34.02 15.20
CA ASP A 192 -14.30 34.73 16.29
C ASP A 192 -13.65 34.40 17.64
N THR A 193 -13.31 33.12 17.84
CA THR A 193 -12.63 32.63 19.04
C THR A 193 -11.22 33.20 19.17
N TYR A 194 -10.46 33.19 18.07
CA TYR A 194 -9.10 33.71 18.04
C TYR A 194 -9.09 35.21 18.35
N THR A 195 -9.99 35.98 17.75
CA THR A 195 -10.12 37.43 17.99
C THR A 195 -10.47 37.71 19.44
N SER A 196 -11.43 36.96 20.00
CA SER A 196 -11.82 37.07 21.40
C SER A 196 -10.66 36.71 22.35
N HIS A 197 -9.86 35.70 21.99
CA HIS A 197 -8.69 35.29 22.76
C HIS A 197 -7.63 36.39 22.78
N VAL A 198 -7.28 36.95 21.62
CA VAL A 198 -6.29 38.05 21.49
C VAL A 198 -6.73 39.28 22.30
N GLN A 199 -8.00 39.69 22.18
CA GLN A 199 -8.53 40.83 22.94
C GLN A 199 -8.50 40.57 24.46
N ALA A 200 -8.82 39.36 24.91
CA ALA A 200 -8.77 38.99 26.32
C ALA A 200 -7.32 39.00 26.86
N THR A 201 -6.35 38.47 26.09
CA THR A 201 -4.94 38.52 26.48
C THR A 201 -4.41 39.95 26.54
N GLU A 202 -4.73 40.80 25.57
CA GLU A 202 -4.31 42.22 25.60
C GLU A 202 -4.98 42.99 26.75
N ALA A 203 -6.24 42.69 27.07
CA ALA A 203 -6.92 43.31 28.21
C ALA A 203 -6.30 42.89 29.55
N LEU A 204 -5.90 41.61 29.67
CA LEU A 204 -5.18 41.10 30.84
C LEU A 204 -3.78 41.73 30.95
N GLU A 205 -3.05 41.87 29.85
CA GLU A 205 -1.75 42.55 29.83
C GLU A 205 -1.88 44.02 30.20
N ARG A 206 -2.88 44.74 29.65
CA ARG A 206 -3.18 46.13 30.03
C ARG A 206 -3.58 46.26 31.51
N SER A 207 -4.39 45.33 32.03
CA SER A 207 -4.77 45.31 33.44
C SER A 207 -3.60 44.95 34.35
N GLY A 208 -2.72 44.04 33.92
CA GLY A 208 -1.51 43.63 34.64
C GLY A 208 -0.47 44.74 34.67
N ALA A 209 -0.28 45.47 33.55
CA ALA A 209 0.58 46.64 33.49
C ALA A 209 0.05 47.77 34.39
N ASN A 210 -1.28 47.98 34.43
CA ASN A 210 -1.91 48.94 35.33
C ASN A 210 -1.82 48.52 36.80
N MET A 211 -1.93 47.22 37.13
CA MET A 211 -1.72 46.72 38.49
C MET A 211 -0.26 46.75 38.92
N ALA A 212 0.69 46.50 38.01
CA ALA A 212 2.12 46.60 38.28
C ALA A 212 2.57 48.05 38.50
N SER A 213 1.94 49.03 37.83
CA SER A 213 2.18 50.45 38.09
C SER A 213 1.52 50.94 39.39
N LEU A 214 0.42 50.32 39.83
CA LEU A 214 -0.25 50.60 41.11
C LEU A 214 0.42 49.91 42.32
N ASN A 215 1.05 48.74 42.15
CA ASN A 215 1.69 47.96 43.22
C ASN A 215 3.21 48.19 43.34
N ALA A 216 3.77 49.22 42.68
CA ALA A 216 5.18 49.57 42.80
C ALA A 216 5.61 49.98 44.23
N ASP A 217 4.66 50.28 45.12
CA ASP A 217 4.92 50.68 46.52
C ASP A 217 4.64 49.58 47.58
N ALA A 218 4.19 48.39 47.20
CA ALA A 218 3.94 47.32 48.16
C ALA A 218 4.09 45.93 47.55
N ALA A 219 5.31 45.39 47.56
CA ALA A 219 5.56 44.00 47.18
C ALA A 219 6.04 43.18 48.40
N PRO A 220 5.24 42.25 48.95
CA PRO A 220 5.81 41.04 49.49
C PRO A 220 6.08 40.06 48.34
N LYS A 221 7.26 39.47 48.40
CA LYS A 221 7.82 38.51 47.45
C LYS A 221 7.04 37.19 47.57
N VAL A 222 6.11 36.94 46.64
CA VAL A 222 5.49 35.61 46.51
C VAL A 222 6.42 34.74 45.68
N GLU A 223 7.06 33.80 46.36
CA GLU A 223 7.88 32.76 45.77
C GLU A 223 7.01 31.90 44.85
N ALA A 224 7.45 31.78 43.59
CA ALA A 224 6.77 30.99 42.59
C ALA A 224 6.89 29.50 42.92
N GLU A 225 5.76 28.86 43.21
CA GLU A 225 5.61 27.41 43.27
C GLU A 225 6.12 26.80 41.96
N PRO A 226 7.12 25.90 41.97
CA PRO A 226 7.69 25.37 40.75
C PRO A 226 6.70 24.43 40.07
N ASP A 227 6.49 24.74 38.79
CA ASP A 227 5.74 23.99 37.79
C ASP A 227 5.93 22.47 37.96
N ARG A 228 4.87 21.80 38.44
CA ARG A 228 4.82 20.34 38.59
C ARG A 228 4.84 19.74 37.20
N LYS A 229 6.04 19.38 36.71
CA LYS A 229 6.24 18.62 35.47
C LYS A 229 5.28 17.42 35.46
N GLU A 230 4.25 17.51 34.62
CA GLU A 230 3.32 16.41 34.40
C GLU A 230 4.11 15.19 33.94
N ALA A 231 3.94 14.10 34.69
CA ALA A 231 4.58 12.82 34.41
C ALA A 231 4.17 12.34 33.01
N LYS A 232 5.17 12.10 32.18
CA LYS A 232 5.02 11.52 30.84
C LYS A 232 4.60 10.06 31.00
N ALA A 233 3.29 9.82 31.06
CA ALA A 233 2.74 8.47 31.07
C ALA A 233 3.00 7.80 29.71
N HIS A 234 3.86 6.78 29.71
CA HIS A 234 4.02 5.83 28.62
C HIS A 234 3.08 4.67 28.90
N ASP A 235 2.07 4.47 28.07
CA ASP A 235 1.08 3.41 28.23
C ASP A 235 1.26 2.34 27.13
N PRO A 236 1.14 1.02 27.44
CA PRO A 236 1.52 -0.07 26.55
C PRO A 236 0.49 -0.33 25.44
N HIS A 237 0.96 -1.01 24.40
CA HIS A 237 0.29 -1.27 23.13
C HIS A 237 -1.07 -2.00 23.24
N HIS A 238 -2.18 -1.25 23.20
CA HIS A 238 -3.50 -1.80 22.88
C HIS A 238 -3.76 -1.71 21.36
N ILE A 239 -3.87 -2.84 20.67
CA ILE A 239 -4.26 -2.87 19.26
C ILE A 239 -5.75 -2.50 19.16
N PRO A 240 -6.14 -1.40 18.51
CA PRO A 240 -7.54 -1.02 18.44
C PRO A 240 -8.31 -2.05 17.61
N ARG A 241 -9.43 -2.59 18.15
CA ARG A 241 -10.35 -3.52 17.47
C ARG A 241 -10.65 -3.21 16.00
N PRO A 242 -10.84 -1.93 15.60
CA PRO A 242 -11.07 -1.67 14.19
C PRO A 242 -9.83 -2.08 13.36
N LEU A 243 -8.57 -1.95 13.82
CA LEU A 243 -7.38 -2.37 13.05
C LEU A 243 -7.43 -3.85 12.62
N VAL A 244 -7.95 -4.71 13.50
CA VAL A 244 -8.14 -6.14 13.20
C VAL A 244 -9.16 -6.33 12.08
N MET A 245 -10.25 -5.56 12.09
CA MET A 245 -11.26 -5.59 11.02
C MET A 245 -10.69 -5.07 9.69
N MET A 246 -9.78 -4.09 9.71
CA MET A 246 -9.07 -3.63 8.51
C MET A 246 -8.17 -4.72 7.94
N ALA A 247 -7.35 -5.35 8.78
CA ALA A 247 -6.46 -6.42 8.35
C ALA A 247 -7.25 -7.60 7.78
N ALA A 248 -8.36 -8.00 8.44
CA ALA A 248 -9.25 -9.05 7.96
C ALA A 248 -9.96 -8.67 6.66
N GLY A 249 -10.48 -7.44 6.55
CA GLY A 249 -11.14 -6.95 5.34
C GLY A 249 -10.19 -6.81 4.15
N ALA A 250 -8.97 -6.31 4.38
CA ALA A 250 -7.94 -6.22 3.35
C ALA A 250 -7.49 -7.61 2.89
N ALA A 251 -7.25 -8.53 3.83
CA ALA A 251 -6.90 -9.92 3.51
C ALA A 251 -8.01 -10.61 2.70
N LEU A 252 -9.28 -10.47 3.12
CA LEU A 252 -10.42 -11.02 2.38
C LEU A 252 -10.50 -10.44 0.98
N LEU A 253 -10.30 -9.13 0.83
CA LEU A 253 -10.31 -8.48 -0.48
C LEU A 253 -9.16 -8.98 -1.36
N THR A 254 -7.96 -9.15 -0.83
CA THR A 254 -6.83 -9.73 -1.56
C THR A 254 -7.14 -11.15 -2.01
N VAL A 255 -7.72 -11.98 -1.13
CA VAL A 255 -8.15 -13.34 -1.47
C VAL A 255 -9.21 -13.31 -2.58
N LEU A 256 -10.20 -12.42 -2.51
CA LEU A 256 -11.22 -12.28 -3.55
C LEU A 256 -10.64 -11.84 -4.89
N VAL A 257 -9.67 -10.93 -4.90
CA VAL A 257 -8.98 -10.50 -6.12
C VAL A 257 -8.13 -11.61 -6.72
N VAL A 258 -7.41 -12.36 -5.88
CA VAL A 258 -6.61 -13.52 -6.33
C VAL A 258 -7.53 -14.61 -6.85
N ALA A 259 -8.62 -14.92 -6.15
CA ALA A 259 -9.61 -15.89 -6.60
C ALA A 259 -10.26 -15.45 -7.93
N PHE A 260 -10.53 -14.15 -8.10
CA PHE A 260 -11.03 -13.60 -9.34
C PHE A 260 -10.01 -13.72 -10.48
N ALA A 261 -8.74 -13.38 -10.24
CA ALA A 261 -7.66 -13.52 -11.23
C ALA A 261 -7.41 -14.99 -11.65
N GLN A 262 -7.53 -15.91 -10.69
CA GLN A 262 -7.48 -17.35 -10.96
C GLN A 262 -8.69 -17.82 -11.77
N TRP A 263 -9.89 -17.34 -11.46
CA TRP A 263 -11.11 -17.68 -12.20
C TRP A 263 -11.10 -17.14 -13.63
N THR A 264 -10.52 -15.96 -13.86
CA THR A 264 -10.36 -15.37 -15.20
C THR A 264 -9.18 -15.95 -15.99
N GLY A 265 -8.49 -16.98 -15.47
CA GLY A 265 -7.32 -17.60 -16.11
C GLY A 265 -6.12 -16.66 -16.28
N THR A 266 -6.16 -15.48 -15.68
CA THR A 266 -5.17 -14.41 -15.84
C THR A 266 -4.20 -14.49 -14.68
N GLY A 267 -3.35 -15.51 -14.73
CA GLY A 267 -2.45 -15.88 -13.64
C GLY A 267 -1.83 -17.26 -13.77
N ASP A 268 -2.21 -18.04 -14.79
CA ASP A 268 -1.48 -19.25 -15.15
C ASP A 268 -0.10 -18.88 -15.73
N LEU A 269 0.88 -18.76 -14.84
CA LEU A 269 2.31 -18.86 -15.18
C LEU A 269 2.69 -20.30 -15.54
N ARG A 270 1.74 -21.24 -15.46
CA ARG A 270 1.81 -22.52 -16.16
C ARG A 270 1.45 -22.25 -17.60
N ALA A 271 2.50 -22.08 -18.40
CA ALA A 271 2.56 -22.28 -19.84
C ALA A 271 1.26 -22.75 -20.49
N ASN A 272 0.81 -22.03 -21.53
CA ASN A 272 -0.07 -22.52 -22.59
C ASN A 272 -0.19 -24.04 -22.63
N ALA A 273 -1.13 -24.61 -21.88
CA ALA A 273 -1.47 -26.03 -21.93
C ALA A 273 -2.44 -26.27 -23.08
N GLY A 274 -2.10 -25.76 -24.27
CA GLY A 274 -2.61 -26.35 -25.49
C GLY A 274 -2.09 -27.78 -25.58
N LEU A 275 -2.84 -28.68 -26.21
CA LEU A 275 -2.22 -29.92 -26.67
C LEU A 275 -1.03 -29.55 -27.56
N PRO A 276 0.14 -30.17 -27.40
CA PRO A 276 1.27 -29.89 -28.26
C PRO A 276 0.87 -30.17 -29.72
N GLU A 277 1.18 -29.26 -30.63
CA GLU A 277 0.97 -29.45 -32.07
C GLU A 277 1.88 -30.56 -32.62
N PHE A 278 3.03 -30.74 -31.96
CA PHE A 278 4.00 -31.79 -32.23
C PHE A 278 4.57 -32.29 -30.90
N SER A 279 4.65 -33.61 -30.73
CA SER A 279 5.24 -34.25 -29.56
C SER A 279 5.96 -35.51 -30.00
N GLN A 280 7.28 -35.54 -29.81
CA GLN A 280 8.11 -36.69 -30.14
C GLN A 280 8.94 -37.13 -28.95
N GLU A 281 9.02 -38.44 -28.71
CA GLU A 281 9.92 -38.99 -27.70
C GLU A 281 11.34 -39.10 -28.24
N ILE A 282 12.28 -38.48 -27.53
CA ILE A 282 13.70 -38.47 -27.85
C ILE A 282 14.51 -39.05 -26.70
N GLN A 283 15.55 -39.80 -27.02
CA GLN A 283 16.46 -40.40 -26.06
C GLN A 283 17.86 -39.82 -26.23
N PHE A 284 18.50 -39.55 -25.09
CA PHE A 284 19.89 -39.09 -25.04
C PHE A 284 20.76 -40.26 -24.62
N LEU A 285 21.57 -40.78 -25.54
CA LEU A 285 22.47 -41.91 -25.28
C LEU A 285 23.91 -41.39 -25.16
N PRO A 286 24.64 -41.77 -24.09
CA PRO A 286 26.06 -41.43 -23.97
C PRO A 286 26.88 -42.23 -25.00
N LEU A 287 27.77 -41.53 -25.71
CA LEU A 287 28.74 -42.08 -26.65
C LEU A 287 30.16 -41.98 -26.09
N GLU A 288 31.10 -42.66 -26.73
CA GLU A 288 32.53 -42.52 -26.44
C GLU A 288 32.99 -41.05 -26.60
N GLY A 289 33.78 -40.59 -25.61
CA GLY A 289 34.39 -39.27 -25.62
C GLY A 289 33.50 -38.13 -25.12
N ASP A 290 32.60 -38.35 -24.15
CA ASP A 290 31.67 -37.34 -23.59
C ASP A 290 30.68 -36.75 -24.64
N ARG A 291 30.45 -37.51 -25.71
CA ARG A 291 29.46 -37.17 -26.75
C ARG A 291 28.09 -37.72 -26.36
N ILE A 292 27.03 -37.05 -26.79
CA ILE A 292 25.65 -37.47 -26.52
C ILE A 292 24.91 -37.57 -27.84
N ALA A 293 24.44 -38.77 -28.20
CA ALA A 293 23.56 -38.93 -29.35
C ALA A 293 22.13 -38.62 -28.94
N VAL A 294 21.47 -37.81 -29.74
CA VAL A 294 20.03 -37.55 -29.61
C VAL A 294 19.32 -38.35 -30.68
N GLN A 295 18.54 -39.33 -30.26
CA GLN A 295 17.85 -40.24 -31.16
C GLN A 295 16.35 -40.15 -30.96
N ASN A 296 15.60 -40.35 -32.04
CA ASN A 296 14.17 -40.54 -31.96
C ASN A 296 13.86 -41.96 -31.47
N VAL A 297 12.99 -42.08 -30.46
CA VAL A 297 12.63 -43.38 -29.86
C VAL A 297 11.77 -44.23 -30.80
N ALA A 298 10.98 -43.61 -31.67
CA ALA A 298 10.02 -44.32 -32.52
C ALA A 298 10.68 -45.13 -33.65
N ASP A 299 11.76 -44.61 -34.24
CA ASP A 299 12.43 -45.21 -35.40
C ASP A 299 13.94 -45.44 -35.19
N GLY A 300 14.51 -45.00 -34.07
CA GLY A 300 15.94 -45.11 -33.76
C GLY A 300 16.82 -44.19 -34.62
N SER A 301 16.23 -43.22 -35.34
CA SER A 301 16.98 -42.30 -36.18
C SER A 301 17.82 -41.33 -35.34
N LEU A 302 19.04 -41.07 -35.80
CA LEU A 302 19.92 -40.08 -35.17
C LEU A 302 19.49 -38.68 -35.60
N ILE A 303 18.98 -37.88 -34.66
CA ILE A 303 18.56 -36.49 -34.89
C ILE A 303 19.81 -35.60 -34.95
N THR A 304 20.65 -35.68 -33.92
CA THR A 304 21.91 -34.93 -33.84
C THR A 304 22.86 -35.57 -32.82
N THR A 305 24.14 -35.18 -32.85
CA THR A 305 25.14 -35.58 -31.86
C THR A 305 25.70 -34.33 -31.19
N VAL A 306 25.62 -34.29 -29.87
CA VAL A 306 26.24 -33.25 -29.05
C VAL A 306 27.71 -33.60 -28.87
N GLU A 307 28.59 -32.81 -29.50
CA GLU A 307 30.04 -33.00 -29.41
C GLU A 307 30.59 -32.61 -28.03
N ALA A 308 31.73 -33.20 -27.66
CA ALA A 308 32.36 -32.97 -26.36
C ALA A 308 32.73 -31.49 -26.18
N GLY A 309 32.27 -30.88 -25.08
CA GLY A 309 32.55 -29.47 -24.79
C GLY A 309 31.78 -28.44 -25.65
N THR A 310 30.86 -28.86 -26.53
CA THR A 310 29.97 -27.96 -27.28
C THR A 310 28.57 -27.91 -26.68
N ASP A 311 27.74 -26.96 -27.14
CA ASP A 311 26.32 -26.84 -26.80
C ASP A 311 26.04 -26.85 -25.29
N GLY A 312 26.76 -25.98 -24.57
CA GLY A 312 26.65 -25.82 -23.12
C GLY A 312 25.22 -25.55 -22.64
N LEU A 313 24.37 -24.96 -23.48
CA LEU A 313 22.96 -24.77 -23.19
C LEU A 313 22.21 -26.10 -23.10
N LEU A 314 22.26 -26.92 -24.15
CA LEU A 314 21.58 -28.22 -24.19
C LEU A 314 22.12 -29.13 -23.08
N ARG A 315 23.44 -29.16 -22.87
CA ARG A 315 24.05 -29.89 -21.75
C ARG A 315 23.60 -29.37 -20.38
N GLY A 316 23.44 -28.05 -20.24
CA GLY A 316 22.90 -27.43 -19.02
C GLY A 316 21.45 -27.81 -18.76
N ALA A 317 20.61 -27.80 -19.80
CA ALA A 317 19.22 -28.24 -19.73
C ALA A 317 19.11 -29.71 -19.35
N LEU A 318 19.90 -30.58 -19.99
CA LEU A 318 19.97 -32.02 -19.67
C LEU A 318 20.47 -32.28 -18.26
N ARG A 319 21.48 -31.54 -17.77
CA ARG A 319 21.93 -31.63 -16.37
C ARG A 319 20.82 -31.23 -15.41
N GLY A 320 20.09 -30.16 -15.71
CA GLY A 320 18.97 -29.70 -14.88
C GLY A 320 17.83 -30.70 -14.81
N LEU A 321 17.47 -31.33 -15.93
CA LEU A 321 16.44 -32.36 -16.00
C LEU A 321 16.91 -33.68 -15.35
N GLY A 322 18.13 -34.11 -15.65
CA GLY A 322 18.74 -35.31 -15.08
C GLY A 322 18.92 -35.22 -13.57
N MET A 323 19.34 -34.06 -13.05
CA MET A 323 19.41 -33.82 -11.60
C MET A 323 18.02 -33.89 -10.94
N SER A 324 16.96 -33.48 -11.64
CA SER A 324 15.59 -33.61 -11.14
C SER A 324 15.11 -35.07 -11.10
N ARG A 325 15.54 -35.91 -12.05
CA ARG A 325 15.26 -37.35 -12.07
C ARG A 325 16.02 -38.09 -10.97
N ASP A 326 17.31 -37.78 -10.83
CA ASP A 326 18.18 -38.34 -9.78
C ASP A 326 17.67 -38.01 -8.37
N HIS A 327 17.21 -36.77 -8.15
CA HIS A 327 16.61 -36.38 -6.87
C HIS A 327 15.29 -37.10 -6.55
N SER A 328 14.58 -37.57 -7.58
CA SER A 328 13.25 -38.18 -7.45
C SER A 328 13.28 -39.71 -7.66
N ASP A 329 14.48 -40.31 -7.73
CA ASP A 329 14.72 -41.75 -7.92
C ASP A 329 14.07 -42.31 -9.22
N PHE A 330 14.05 -41.50 -10.29
CA PHE A 330 13.55 -41.89 -11.61
C PHE A 330 14.66 -42.38 -12.54
N ASP A 331 14.31 -43.25 -13.48
CA ASP A 331 15.25 -43.77 -14.48
C ASP A 331 15.82 -42.64 -15.35
N LEU A 332 17.15 -42.51 -15.32
CA LEU A 332 17.90 -41.53 -16.10
C LEU A 332 17.91 -41.85 -17.60
N ALA A 333 17.72 -43.12 -17.98
CA ALA A 333 17.69 -43.58 -19.36
C ALA A 333 16.31 -43.41 -20.04
N ALA A 334 15.27 -43.05 -19.27
CA ALA A 334 13.93 -42.84 -19.79
C ALA A 334 13.91 -41.73 -20.86
N PRO A 335 13.02 -41.83 -21.86
CA PRO A 335 12.95 -40.82 -22.91
C PRO A 335 12.46 -39.47 -22.38
N TYR A 336 12.84 -38.41 -23.08
CA TYR A 336 12.29 -37.06 -22.91
C TYR A 336 11.34 -36.76 -24.07
N GLN A 337 10.49 -35.75 -23.92
CA GLN A 337 9.55 -35.32 -24.94
C GLN A 337 10.00 -33.99 -25.54
N LEU A 338 10.21 -33.95 -26.84
CA LEU A 338 10.37 -32.72 -27.60
C LEU A 338 8.99 -32.27 -28.09
N GLN A 339 8.55 -31.10 -27.65
CA GLN A 339 7.20 -30.61 -27.88
C GLN A 339 7.21 -29.22 -28.51
N ARG A 340 6.33 -29.00 -29.49
CA ARG A 340 6.04 -27.68 -30.05
C ARG A 340 4.61 -27.29 -29.73
N PHE A 341 4.43 -26.08 -29.19
CA PHE A 341 3.11 -25.53 -28.85
C PHE A 341 2.69 -24.48 -29.89
N ALA A 342 1.45 -24.01 -29.80
CA ALA A 342 0.88 -23.01 -30.71
C ALA A 342 1.59 -21.64 -30.70
N ASP A 343 2.46 -21.39 -29.72
CA ASP A 343 3.34 -20.21 -29.66
C ASP A 343 4.64 -20.40 -30.46
N ASP A 344 4.72 -21.49 -31.24
CA ASP A 344 5.88 -21.97 -32.00
C ASP A 344 7.14 -22.22 -31.14
N GLY A 345 7.01 -22.18 -29.81
CA GLY A 345 8.09 -22.48 -28.89
C GLY A 345 8.36 -23.99 -28.87
N VAL A 346 9.64 -24.36 -28.90
CA VAL A 346 10.08 -25.75 -28.77
C VAL A 346 10.56 -26.00 -27.35
N TYR A 347 9.96 -26.98 -26.69
CA TYR A 347 10.20 -27.34 -25.30
C TYR A 347 10.77 -28.76 -25.21
N LEU A 348 11.74 -28.91 -24.32
CA LEU A 348 12.19 -30.21 -23.85
C LEU A 348 11.50 -30.50 -22.51
N SER A 349 10.60 -31.48 -22.52
CA SER A 349 9.76 -31.86 -21.39
C SER A 349 10.14 -33.25 -20.87
N ASP A 350 10.05 -33.43 -19.55
CA ASP A 350 10.19 -34.73 -18.90
C ASP A 350 8.84 -35.19 -18.36
N ALA A 351 8.31 -36.29 -18.90
CA ALA A 351 7.03 -36.85 -18.48
C ALA A 351 7.06 -37.42 -17.05
N LEU A 352 8.24 -37.81 -16.53
CA LEU A 352 8.37 -38.39 -15.20
C LEU A 352 8.35 -37.33 -14.10
N THR A 353 9.08 -36.23 -14.29
CA THR A 353 9.18 -35.14 -13.31
C THR A 353 8.19 -34.01 -13.56
N GLY A 354 7.56 -33.96 -14.74
CA GLY A 354 6.67 -32.88 -15.16
C GLY A 354 7.38 -31.56 -15.44
N ARG A 355 8.71 -31.55 -15.51
CA ARG A 355 9.51 -30.35 -15.80
C ARG A 355 9.63 -30.13 -17.30
N SER A 356 9.58 -28.88 -17.73
CA SER A 356 9.84 -28.48 -19.11
C SER A 356 10.82 -27.32 -19.17
N ILE A 357 11.66 -27.31 -20.21
CA ILE A 357 12.62 -26.25 -20.49
C ILE A 357 12.41 -25.79 -21.92
N ARG A 358 12.21 -24.49 -22.11
CA ARG A 358 12.04 -23.86 -23.42
C ARG A 358 13.40 -23.66 -24.08
N LEU A 359 13.63 -24.31 -25.23
CA LEU A 359 14.93 -24.35 -25.91
C LEU A 359 15.28 -23.04 -26.64
N ASP A 360 14.28 -22.26 -27.06
CA ASP A 360 14.44 -20.98 -27.77
C ASP A 360 14.61 -19.76 -26.85
N SER A 361 14.71 -19.97 -25.52
CA SER A 361 14.79 -18.88 -24.52
C SER A 361 16.06 -18.02 -24.61
N PHE A 362 17.08 -18.46 -25.36
CA PHE A 362 18.41 -17.86 -25.38
C PHE A 362 18.72 -17.06 -26.66
N GLY A 363 17.75 -16.92 -27.57
CA GLY A 363 17.80 -16.02 -28.73
C GLY A 363 18.19 -16.69 -30.06
N PRO A 364 18.24 -15.92 -31.17
CA PRO A 364 18.36 -16.44 -32.54
C PRO A 364 19.76 -16.96 -32.94
N LEU A 365 20.71 -17.07 -31.99
CA LEU A 365 22.11 -17.41 -32.24
C LEU A 365 22.49 -18.82 -31.74
N GLU A 366 21.51 -19.66 -31.41
CA GLU A 366 21.77 -21.07 -31.10
C GLU A 366 22.45 -21.75 -32.30
N THR A 367 23.57 -22.40 -32.05
CA THR A 367 24.36 -23.17 -33.05
C THR A 367 24.51 -24.60 -32.55
N GLY A 368 25.04 -25.50 -33.39
CA GLY A 368 25.27 -26.90 -33.01
C GLY A 368 23.98 -27.69 -32.76
N ALA A 369 24.02 -28.61 -31.80
CA ALA A 369 22.96 -29.58 -31.55
C ALA A 369 21.63 -28.95 -31.09
N THR A 370 21.66 -27.81 -30.38
CA THR A 370 20.43 -27.08 -30.00
C THR A 370 19.70 -26.59 -31.26
N ALA A 371 20.43 -26.04 -32.24
CA ALA A 371 19.84 -25.54 -33.47
C ALA A 371 19.25 -26.67 -34.32
N ASP A 372 19.91 -27.82 -34.38
CA ASP A 372 19.40 -28.99 -35.09
C ASP A 372 18.13 -29.54 -34.42
N LEU A 373 18.07 -29.55 -33.07
CA LEU A 373 16.85 -29.94 -32.34
C LEU A 373 15.70 -28.95 -32.52
N LEU A 374 15.99 -27.65 -32.55
CA LEU A 374 14.98 -26.63 -32.86
C LEU A 374 14.43 -26.85 -34.28
N ARG A 375 15.31 -27.02 -35.28
CA ARG A 375 14.88 -27.32 -36.66
C ARG A 375 14.04 -28.59 -36.73
N TYR A 376 14.43 -29.65 -36.04
CA TYR A 376 13.68 -30.90 -35.98
C TYR A 376 12.28 -30.71 -35.37
N GLY A 377 12.17 -29.94 -34.27
CA GLY A 377 10.90 -29.61 -33.61
C GLY A 377 9.98 -28.74 -34.47
N HIS A 378 10.53 -27.76 -35.21
CA HIS A 378 9.76 -26.92 -36.13
C HIS A 378 9.36 -27.67 -37.42
N ALA A 379 10.22 -28.56 -37.93
CA ALA A 379 9.94 -29.36 -39.12
C ALA A 379 8.94 -30.50 -38.89
N GLY A 380 8.59 -30.79 -37.62
CA GLY A 380 7.66 -31.87 -37.30
C GLY A 380 8.23 -33.27 -37.50
N GLY A 381 9.56 -33.41 -37.39
CA GLY A 381 10.23 -34.70 -37.38
C GLY A 381 10.64 -35.29 -38.75
N THR A 382 10.66 -34.50 -39.82
CA THR A 382 11.09 -34.91 -41.17
C THR A 382 12.55 -34.58 -41.49
#